data_AF-A0A3D5X5B0-F1
#
_entry.id   AF-A0A3D5X5B0-F1
#
_cell.length_a   1.000
_cell.length_b   1.000
_cell.length_c   1.000
_cell.angle_alpha   90.00
_cell.angle_beta   90.00
_cell.angle_gamma   90.00
#
_symmetry.space_group_name_H-M   'P 1'
#
loop_
_entity.id
_entity.type
_entity.pdbx_description
1 polymer ?
#
loop_
_entity_poly.entity_id
_entity_poly.type
_entity_poly.pdbx_seq_one_letter_code
_entity_poly.pdbx_strand_id
1 'polypeptide(L)'
;NMLAQLRQMKMDDLLPKVLETVPLVRVEAGCPPLVTPTSQIVGAQSVNYLVSVEKGDDPYSNPSTQFKNLVKGIYGKTPIEIDPDFREKICGDRKEVPFSSMDYKPQENPIILEDFGGIKLAATEEEELLLELFPSVARNYLTNRKEAEVAELKLQIQAEQFELSEKSRKEFHNLSDDDKAARIIKGLGI
;
A
#
# COMPACT_ATOMS: atom_id res chain seq x y z
N ASN A 1 -15.78 10.89 0.33
CA ASN A 1 -15.57 9.49 0.75
C ASN A 1 -16.84 8.87 1.32
N MET A 2 -17.43 9.42 2.40
CA MET A 2 -18.69 8.95 3.00
C MET A 2 -19.84 8.75 1.99
N LEU A 3 -20.10 9.73 1.12
CA LEU A 3 -21.12 9.61 0.07
C LEU A 3 -20.83 8.46 -0.91
N ALA A 4 -19.55 8.19 -1.20
CA ALA A 4 -19.18 7.08 -2.08
C ALA A 4 -19.45 5.72 -1.41
N GLN A 5 -19.24 5.60 -0.10
CA GLN A 5 -19.58 4.40 0.68
C GLN A 5 -21.10 4.15 0.67
N LEU A 6 -21.91 5.18 0.93
CA LEU A 6 -23.38 5.05 0.88
C LEU A 6 -23.88 4.62 -0.50
N ARG A 7 -23.32 5.21 -1.57
CA ARG A 7 -23.64 4.82 -2.95
C ARG A 7 -23.26 3.38 -3.27
N GLN A 8 -22.10 2.91 -2.80
CA GLN A 8 -21.70 1.50 -2.97
C GLN A 8 -22.66 0.54 -2.28
N MET A 9 -23.25 0.95 -1.15
CA MET A 9 -24.25 0.16 -0.42
C MET A 9 -25.68 0.35 -0.94
N LYS A 10 -25.89 1.25 -1.92
CA LYS A 10 -27.23 1.67 -2.40
C LYS A 10 -28.12 2.23 -1.28
N MET A 11 -27.51 3.00 -0.38
CA MET A 11 -28.15 3.62 0.79
C MET A 11 -27.96 5.14 0.78
N ASP A 12 -27.91 5.74 -0.41
CA ASP A 12 -27.68 7.18 -0.60
C ASP A 12 -28.84 8.04 -0.08
N ASP A 13 -30.04 7.47 0.04
CA ASP A 13 -31.22 8.05 0.69
C ASP A 13 -31.02 8.32 2.19
N LEU A 14 -30.09 7.59 2.84
CA LEU A 14 -29.78 7.75 4.26
C LEU A 14 -28.84 8.92 4.55
N LEU A 15 -28.30 9.60 3.53
CA LEU A 15 -27.34 10.69 3.71
C LEU A 15 -27.80 11.75 4.74
N PRO A 16 -29.06 12.25 4.71
CA PRO A 16 -29.52 13.24 5.71
C PRO A 16 -29.42 12.71 7.14
N LYS A 17 -29.89 11.46 7.37
CA LYS A 17 -29.81 10.80 8.68
C LYS A 17 -28.37 10.60 9.15
N VAL A 18 -27.45 10.29 8.22
CA VAL A 18 -26.01 10.17 8.55
C VAL A 18 -25.46 11.51 9.04
N LEU A 19 -25.79 12.62 8.37
CA LEU A 19 -25.33 13.94 8.78
C LEU A 19 -25.84 14.35 10.17
N GLU A 20 -27.06 13.94 10.53
CA GLU A 20 -27.63 14.12 11.88
C GLU A 20 -26.94 13.23 12.93
N THR A 21 -26.41 12.08 12.50
CA THR A 21 -25.70 11.11 13.37
C THR A 21 -24.25 11.54 13.66
N VAL A 22 -23.62 12.31 12.75
CA VAL A 22 -22.22 12.75 12.91
C VAL A 22 -21.95 13.50 14.23
N PRO A 23 -22.77 14.50 14.64
CA PRO A 23 -22.61 15.15 15.94
C PRO A 23 -22.65 14.20 17.13
N LEU A 24 -23.54 13.21 17.13
CA LEU A 24 -23.67 12.23 18.22
C LEU A 24 -22.40 11.40 18.36
N VAL A 25 -21.98 10.75 17.27
CA VAL A 25 -20.76 9.91 17.24
C VAL A 25 -19.52 10.75 17.59
N ARG A 26 -19.48 12.03 17.18
CA ARG A 26 -18.40 12.95 17.53
C ARG A 26 -18.34 13.20 19.04
N VAL A 27 -19.48 13.41 19.70
CA VAL A 27 -19.53 13.63 21.16
C VAL A 27 -19.08 12.37 21.90
N GLU A 28 -19.60 11.20 21.53
CA GLU A 28 -19.22 9.91 22.14
C GLU A 28 -17.73 9.59 21.94
N ALA A 29 -17.13 10.06 20.83
CA ALA A 29 -15.70 9.95 20.57
C ALA A 29 -14.85 11.07 21.21
N GLY A 30 -15.37 11.86 22.15
CA GLY A 30 -14.61 12.87 22.88
C GLY A 30 -14.48 14.23 22.19
N CYS A 31 -15.38 14.54 21.25
CA CYS A 31 -15.42 15.81 20.50
C CYS A 31 -14.15 16.16 19.70
N PRO A 32 -13.54 15.24 18.94
CA PRO A 32 -12.36 15.57 18.14
C PRO A 32 -12.64 16.68 17.12
N PRO A 33 -11.64 17.51 16.76
CA PRO A 33 -11.76 18.41 15.61
C PRO A 33 -12.07 17.60 14.34
N LEU A 34 -13.00 18.05 13.50
CA LEU A 34 -13.35 17.33 12.27
C LEU A 34 -12.44 17.74 11.11
N VAL A 35 -11.16 17.40 11.23
CA VAL A 35 -10.14 17.52 10.18
C VAL A 35 -9.61 16.14 9.81
N THR A 36 -8.84 16.00 8.74
CA THR A 36 -8.26 14.69 8.41
C THR A 36 -7.21 14.30 9.47
N PRO A 37 -7.20 13.06 10.02
CA PRO A 37 -8.04 11.91 9.66
C PRO A 37 -9.38 11.80 10.40
N THR A 38 -9.59 12.49 11.53
CA THR A 38 -10.74 12.35 12.43
C THR A 38 -12.11 12.61 11.77
N SER A 39 -12.21 13.53 10.82
CA SER A 39 -13.43 13.77 10.04
C SER A 39 -13.88 12.54 9.26
N GLN A 40 -12.94 11.80 8.69
CA GLN A 40 -13.21 10.58 7.95
C GLN A 40 -13.57 9.42 8.89
N ILE A 41 -12.89 9.33 10.04
CA ILE A 41 -13.14 8.30 11.05
C ILE A 41 -14.56 8.43 11.62
N VAL A 42 -14.91 9.62 12.11
CA VAL A 42 -16.26 9.90 12.65
C VAL A 42 -17.31 9.71 11.57
N GLY A 43 -17.09 10.26 10.38
CA GLY A 43 -18.04 10.15 9.27
C GLY A 43 -18.32 8.71 8.82
N ALA A 44 -17.26 7.88 8.70
CA ALA A 44 -17.42 6.46 8.37
C ALA A 44 -18.11 5.68 9.49
N GLN A 45 -17.79 5.99 10.76
CA GLN A 45 -18.47 5.36 11.89
C GLN A 45 -19.95 5.74 11.96
N SER A 46 -20.32 6.98 11.62
CA SER A 46 -21.73 7.40 11.57
C SER A 46 -22.53 6.65 10.51
N VAL A 47 -21.91 6.31 9.38
CA VAL A 47 -22.53 5.41 8.39
C VAL A 47 -22.76 4.03 8.99
N ASN A 48 -21.74 3.43 9.60
CA ASN A 48 -21.87 2.11 10.25
C ASN A 48 -22.94 2.12 11.35
N TYR A 49 -22.97 3.17 12.15
CA TYR A 49 -23.96 3.38 13.21
C TYR A 49 -25.37 3.29 12.64
N LEU A 50 -25.65 4.07 11.59
CA LEU A 50 -26.98 4.11 11.02
C LEU A 50 -27.34 2.78 10.34
N VAL A 51 -26.39 2.15 9.63
CA VAL A 51 -26.59 0.83 9.02
C VAL A 51 -26.94 -0.23 10.07
N SER A 52 -26.30 -0.21 11.24
CA SER A 52 -26.62 -1.12 12.34
C SER A 52 -28.02 -0.83 12.91
N VAL A 53 -28.37 0.44 13.10
CA VAL A 53 -29.71 0.84 13.57
C VAL A 53 -30.80 0.40 12.60
N GLU A 54 -30.62 0.57 11.29
CA GLU A 54 -31.59 0.14 10.28
C GLU A 54 -31.75 -1.39 10.23
N LYS A 55 -30.76 -2.15 10.70
CA LYS A 55 -30.84 -3.61 10.86
C LYS A 55 -31.46 -4.06 12.20
N GLY A 56 -31.70 -3.12 13.13
CA GLY A 56 -32.16 -3.42 14.48
C GLY A 56 -31.07 -3.93 15.42
N ASP A 57 -29.79 -3.76 15.04
CA ASP A 57 -28.63 -4.17 15.83
C ASP A 57 -28.18 -3.06 16.79
N ASP A 58 -27.26 -3.39 17.70
CA ASP A 58 -26.55 -2.37 18.48
C ASP A 58 -25.85 -1.38 17.52
N PRO A 59 -25.96 -0.05 17.74
CA PRO A 59 -25.37 0.95 16.83
C PRO A 59 -23.85 0.87 16.70
N TYR A 60 -23.19 0.22 17.65
CA TYR A 60 -21.75 -0.01 17.66
C TYR A 60 -21.39 -1.48 17.50
N SER A 61 -22.28 -2.30 16.93
CA SER A 61 -22.04 -3.73 16.67
C SER A 61 -20.83 -3.98 15.76
N ASN A 62 -20.53 -3.06 14.85
CA ASN A 62 -19.38 -3.16 13.93
C ASN A 62 -18.57 -1.85 13.86
N PRO A 63 -17.82 -1.50 14.92
CA PRO A 63 -17.01 -0.29 14.91
C PRO A 63 -15.79 -0.49 14.01
N SER A 64 -15.48 0.51 13.18
CA SER A 64 -14.28 0.48 12.33
C SER A 64 -13.01 0.46 13.19
N THR A 65 -11.94 -0.19 12.70
CA THR A 65 -10.64 -0.21 13.40
C THR A 65 -10.13 1.20 13.70
N GLN A 66 -10.34 2.14 12.78
CA GLN A 66 -9.92 3.53 12.98
C GLN A 66 -10.71 4.22 14.08
N PHE A 67 -12.02 3.96 14.18
CA PHE A 67 -12.83 4.47 15.28
C PHE A 67 -12.45 3.84 16.62
N LYS A 68 -12.21 2.53 16.67
CA LYS A 68 -11.68 1.85 17.86
C LYS A 68 -10.36 2.47 18.31
N ASN A 69 -9.44 2.74 17.38
CA ASN A 69 -8.15 3.34 17.69
C ASN A 69 -8.29 4.78 18.20
N LEU A 70 -9.24 5.56 17.66
CA LEU A 70 -9.58 6.89 18.17
C LEU A 70 -10.10 6.82 19.61
N VAL A 71 -11.08 5.95 19.87
CA VAL A 71 -11.70 5.79 21.19
C VAL A 71 -10.71 5.25 22.23
N LYS A 72 -9.79 4.38 21.79
CA LYS A 72 -8.71 3.81 22.61
C LYS A 72 -7.68 4.87 23.04
N GLY A 73 -7.51 5.96 22.28
CA GLY A 73 -6.53 7.01 22.56
C GLY A 73 -5.25 6.93 21.70
N ILE A 74 -5.20 6.04 20.70
CA ILE A 74 -4.03 5.90 19.80
C ILE A 74 -3.76 7.21 19.04
N TYR A 75 -4.81 7.98 18.74
CA TYR A 75 -4.70 9.28 18.06
C TYR A 75 -4.34 10.44 19.00
N GLY A 76 -4.12 10.16 20.29
CA GLY A 76 -3.87 11.16 21.32
C GLY A 76 -5.14 11.57 22.06
N LYS A 77 -5.00 12.59 22.91
CA LYS A 77 -6.07 13.07 23.79
C LYS A 77 -7.13 13.84 23.05
N THR A 78 -8.39 13.50 23.33
CA THR A 78 -9.56 14.20 22.81
C THR A 78 -9.89 15.43 23.68
N PRO A 79 -10.56 16.47 23.14
CA PRO A 79 -10.95 17.65 23.91
C PRO A 79 -11.84 17.36 25.13
N ILE A 80 -12.66 16.32 25.04
CA ILE A 80 -13.52 15.84 26.13
C ILE A 80 -13.11 14.39 26.43
N GLU A 81 -13.11 14.04 27.72
CA GLU A 81 -12.86 12.67 28.15
C GLU A 81 -13.95 11.74 27.60
N ILE A 82 -13.53 10.65 26.99
CA ILE A 82 -14.45 9.60 26.54
C ILE A 82 -14.88 8.79 27.76
N ASP A 83 -16.18 8.54 27.85
CA ASP A 83 -16.79 7.70 28.88
C ASP A 83 -16.07 6.33 28.98
N PRO A 84 -15.54 5.96 30.16
CA PRO A 84 -14.88 4.67 30.36
C PRO A 84 -15.73 3.46 29.97
N ASP A 85 -17.04 3.49 30.19
CA ASP A 85 -17.94 2.39 29.86
C ASP A 85 -18.13 2.29 28.34
N PHE A 86 -18.19 3.43 27.65
CA PHE A 86 -18.18 3.46 26.19
C PHE A 86 -16.85 2.94 25.63
N ARG A 87 -15.72 3.34 26.20
CA ARG A 87 -14.41 2.84 25.77
C ARG A 87 -14.31 1.33 25.95
N GLU A 88 -14.78 0.79 27.07
CA GLU A 88 -14.82 -0.66 27.31
C GLU A 88 -15.69 -1.36 26.27
N LYS A 89 -16.87 -0.83 25.97
CA LYS A 89 -17.77 -1.37 24.94
C LYS A 89 -17.10 -1.44 23.55
N ILE A 90 -16.36 -0.40 23.16
CA ILE A 90 -15.78 -0.30 21.81
C ILE A 90 -14.43 -1.04 21.69
N CYS A 91 -13.62 -1.00 22.75
CA CYS A 91 -12.21 -1.39 22.71
C CYS A 91 -11.88 -2.60 23.61
N GLY A 92 -12.77 -2.98 24.52
CA GLY A 92 -12.52 -4.02 25.53
C GLY A 92 -11.65 -3.56 26.72
N ASP A 93 -11.36 -2.26 26.83
CA ASP A 93 -10.59 -1.67 27.92
C ASP A 93 -11.21 -0.33 28.33
N ARG A 94 -11.29 -0.07 29.64
CA ARG A 94 -11.79 1.21 30.19
C ARG A 94 -10.75 2.33 30.09
N LYS A 95 -9.47 1.98 30.10
CA LYS A 95 -8.37 2.94 30.18
C LYS A 95 -7.95 3.41 28.79
N GLU A 96 -7.58 4.68 28.71
CA GLU A 96 -6.93 5.23 27.53
C GLU A 96 -5.55 4.58 27.35
N VAL A 97 -5.26 4.13 26.13
CA VAL A 97 -3.97 3.57 25.72
C VAL A 97 -3.42 4.42 24.58
N PRO A 98 -2.46 5.32 24.87
CA PRO A 98 -1.85 6.16 23.85
C PRO A 98 -1.00 5.33 22.89
N PHE A 99 -0.75 5.88 21.70
CA PHE A 99 0.21 5.29 20.78
C PHE A 99 1.60 5.21 21.41
N SER A 100 2.28 4.08 21.19
CA SER A 100 3.65 3.84 21.61
C SER A 100 4.46 3.32 20.44
N SER A 101 5.64 3.90 20.23
CA SER A 101 6.60 3.43 19.23
C SER A 101 7.49 2.30 19.75
N MET A 102 7.33 1.86 21.01
CA MET A 102 8.18 0.80 21.58
C MET A 102 8.04 -0.54 20.86
N ASP A 103 6.86 -0.81 20.28
CA ASP A 103 6.58 -2.04 19.55
C ASP A 103 6.83 -1.92 18.04
N TYR A 104 7.46 -0.83 17.58
CA TYR A 104 7.74 -0.59 16.17
C TYR A 104 8.62 -1.68 15.58
N LYS A 105 8.23 -2.17 14.41
CA LYS A 105 9.00 -3.10 13.58
C LYS A 105 8.97 -2.61 12.13
N PRO A 106 10.11 -2.51 11.45
CA PRO A 106 10.15 -2.07 10.07
C PRO A 106 9.36 -3.03 9.17
N GLN A 107 8.79 -2.51 8.10
CA GLN A 107 8.19 -3.35 7.07
C GLN A 107 9.23 -4.28 6.46
N GLU A 108 8.82 -5.51 6.16
CA GLU A 108 9.67 -6.46 5.45
C GLU A 108 9.97 -5.94 4.04
N ASN A 109 11.27 -5.88 3.70
CA ASN A 109 11.81 -5.51 2.39
C ASN A 109 12.37 -6.75 1.69
N PRO A 110 11.55 -7.49 0.91
CA PRO A 110 11.96 -8.75 0.29
C PRO A 110 12.95 -8.53 -0.87
N ILE A 111 13.67 -9.60 -1.21
CA ILE A 111 14.44 -9.70 -2.45
C ILE A 111 13.49 -10.21 -3.55
N ILE A 112 13.53 -9.59 -4.72
CA ILE A 112 12.77 -9.96 -5.91
C ILE A 112 13.73 -10.24 -7.08
N LEU A 113 13.19 -10.79 -8.18
CA LEU A 113 13.96 -11.10 -9.39
C LEU A 113 15.20 -11.96 -9.10
N GLU A 114 15.03 -13.06 -8.37
CA GLU A 114 16.13 -13.97 -7.99
C GLU A 114 16.91 -14.48 -9.21
N ASP A 115 16.21 -14.78 -10.32
CA ASP A 115 16.81 -15.18 -11.59
C ASP A 115 17.77 -14.11 -12.19
N PHE A 116 17.69 -12.88 -11.72
CA PHE A 116 18.50 -11.73 -12.15
C PHE A 116 19.52 -11.31 -11.09
N GLY A 117 19.90 -12.22 -10.18
CA GLY A 117 20.89 -11.97 -9.13
C GLY A 117 20.31 -11.41 -7.84
N GLY A 118 18.98 -11.29 -7.74
CA GLY A 118 18.27 -10.85 -6.54
C GLY A 118 18.46 -9.37 -6.25
N ILE A 119 17.41 -8.58 -6.41
CA ILE A 119 17.39 -7.15 -6.06
C ILE A 119 16.47 -6.91 -4.87
N LYS A 120 16.82 -5.99 -3.98
CA LYS A 120 15.86 -5.56 -2.94
C LYS A 120 14.68 -4.84 -3.60
N LEU A 121 13.48 -5.09 -3.08
CA LEU A 121 12.27 -4.41 -3.53
C LEU A 121 12.39 -2.89 -3.37
N ALA A 122 12.82 -2.44 -2.19
CA ALA A 122 13.22 -1.06 -1.93
C ALA A 122 14.75 -0.99 -1.80
N ALA A 123 15.38 -0.17 -2.64
CA ALA A 123 16.82 0.01 -2.75
C ALA A 123 17.29 1.42 -2.36
N THR A 124 16.40 2.42 -2.36
CA THR A 124 16.69 3.79 -1.90
C THR A 124 15.92 4.15 -0.64
N GLU A 125 16.35 5.19 0.07
CA GLU A 125 15.65 5.71 1.24
C GLU A 125 14.20 6.12 0.89
N GLU A 126 13.96 6.71 -0.28
CA GLU A 126 12.59 7.07 -0.69
C GLU A 126 11.71 5.83 -0.92
N GLU A 127 12.26 4.75 -1.48
CA GLU A 127 11.55 3.49 -1.67
C GLU A 127 11.28 2.79 -0.33
N GLU A 128 12.22 2.85 0.62
CA GLU A 128 12.04 2.30 1.97
C GLU A 128 10.97 3.09 2.74
N LEU A 129 10.97 4.42 2.66
CA LEU A 129 9.91 5.26 3.25
C LEU A 129 8.54 5.00 2.61
N LEU A 130 8.50 4.79 1.29
CA LEU A 130 7.26 4.43 0.60
C LEU A 130 6.74 3.08 1.09
N LEU A 131 7.63 2.10 1.25
CA LEU A 131 7.31 0.77 1.78
C LEU A 131 6.81 0.86 3.24
N GLU A 132 7.41 1.72 4.06
CA GLU A 132 7.01 1.89 5.47
C GLU A 132 5.63 2.55 5.60
N LEU A 133 5.38 3.62 4.83
CA LEU A 133 4.13 4.39 4.91
C LEU A 133 2.96 3.67 4.21
N PHE A 134 3.21 2.99 3.11
CA PHE A 134 2.16 2.42 2.25
C PHE A 134 2.53 1.02 1.72
N PRO A 135 2.76 0.01 2.59
CA PRO A 135 3.36 -1.26 2.21
C PRO A 135 2.62 -1.98 1.07
N SER A 136 1.28 -2.02 1.12
CA SER A 136 0.48 -2.69 0.09
C SER A 136 0.58 -2.03 -1.29
N VAL A 137 0.68 -0.70 -1.33
CA VAL A 137 0.81 0.06 -2.59
C VAL A 137 2.25 0.00 -3.09
N ALA A 138 3.20 0.20 -2.18
CA ALA A 138 4.63 0.18 -2.45
C ALA A 138 5.08 -1.16 -3.05
N ARG A 139 4.65 -2.30 -2.47
CA ARG A 139 5.02 -3.63 -2.98
C ARG A 139 4.63 -3.82 -4.43
N ASN A 140 3.41 -3.47 -4.81
CA ASN A 140 2.96 -3.61 -6.19
C ASN A 140 3.70 -2.63 -7.13
N TYR A 141 3.75 -1.35 -6.73
CA TYR A 141 4.38 -0.30 -7.51
C TYR A 141 5.86 -0.56 -7.78
N LEU A 142 6.64 -0.87 -6.74
CA LEU A 142 8.08 -1.09 -6.83
C LEU A 142 8.40 -2.35 -7.64
N THR A 143 7.67 -3.46 -7.43
CA THR A 143 7.85 -4.69 -8.23
C THR A 143 7.66 -4.42 -9.71
N ASN A 144 6.55 -3.79 -10.10
CA ASN A 144 6.29 -3.50 -11.52
C ASN A 144 7.37 -2.58 -12.13
N ARG A 145 7.86 -1.61 -11.35
CA ARG A 145 8.92 -0.71 -11.80
C ARG A 145 10.22 -1.46 -12.04
N LYS A 146 10.64 -2.31 -11.11
CA LYS A 146 11.87 -3.10 -11.24
C LYS A 146 11.78 -4.15 -12.36
N GLU A 147 10.62 -4.77 -12.53
CA GLU A 147 10.37 -5.69 -13.64
C GLU A 147 10.48 -4.98 -15.00
N ALA A 148 9.93 -3.76 -15.11
CA ALA A 148 10.05 -2.95 -16.31
C ALA A 148 11.51 -2.55 -16.60
N GLU A 149 12.25 -2.10 -15.58
CA GLU A 149 13.69 -1.78 -15.68
C GLU A 149 14.50 -2.98 -16.19
N VAL A 150 14.28 -4.17 -15.62
CA VAL A 150 14.97 -5.40 -16.04
C VAL A 150 14.54 -5.84 -17.44
N ALA A 151 13.27 -5.70 -17.80
CA ALA A 151 12.79 -6.00 -19.15
C ALA A 151 13.46 -5.09 -20.19
N GLU A 152 13.60 -3.80 -19.90
CA GLU A 152 14.27 -2.84 -20.78
C GLU A 152 15.76 -3.17 -20.93
N LEU A 153 16.46 -3.46 -19.82
CA LEU A 153 17.87 -3.87 -19.85
C LEU A 153 18.09 -5.14 -20.69
N LYS A 154 17.19 -6.13 -20.60
CA LYS A 154 17.25 -7.33 -21.45
C LYS A 154 17.17 -6.99 -22.94
N LEU A 155 16.25 -6.10 -23.33
CA LEU A 155 16.09 -5.69 -24.72
C LEU A 155 17.35 -4.97 -25.23
N GLN A 156 17.95 -4.11 -24.40
CA GLN A 156 19.19 -3.41 -24.74
C GLN A 156 20.35 -4.40 -24.94
N ILE A 157 20.54 -5.35 -24.02
CA ILE A 157 21.57 -6.38 -24.12
C ILE A 157 21.37 -7.24 -25.37
N GLN A 158 20.12 -7.64 -25.68
CA GLN A 158 19.81 -8.42 -26.88
C GLN A 158 20.10 -7.64 -28.17
N ALA A 159 19.75 -6.36 -28.21
CA ALA A 159 20.04 -5.49 -29.35
C ALA A 159 21.56 -5.34 -29.55
N GLU A 160 22.32 -5.11 -28.48
CA GLU A 160 23.78 -4.99 -28.54
C GLU A 160 24.43 -6.29 -29.01
N GLN A 161 23.99 -7.45 -28.50
CA GLN A 161 24.45 -8.76 -28.95
C GLN A 161 24.13 -9.02 -30.43
N PHE A 162 22.95 -8.62 -30.89
CA PHE A 162 22.56 -8.72 -32.30
C PHE A 162 23.45 -7.84 -33.19
N GLU A 163 23.71 -6.59 -32.79
CA GLU A 163 24.61 -5.71 -33.52
C GLU A 163 26.05 -6.23 -33.58
N LEU A 164 26.57 -6.75 -32.46
CA LEU A 164 27.87 -7.41 -32.39
C LEU A 164 27.96 -8.64 -33.31
N SER A 165 26.90 -9.46 -33.33
CA SER A 165 26.79 -10.62 -34.21
C SER A 165 26.77 -10.21 -35.69
N GLU A 166 25.98 -9.20 -36.05
CA GLU A 166 25.92 -8.67 -37.42
C GLU A 166 27.25 -8.05 -37.88
N LYS A 167 27.93 -7.30 -37.01
CA LYS A 167 29.28 -6.78 -37.29
C LYS A 167 30.26 -7.92 -37.53
N SER A 168 30.28 -8.91 -36.64
CA SER A 168 31.13 -10.10 -36.78
C SER A 168 30.85 -10.88 -38.06
N ARG A 169 29.58 -11.00 -38.46
CA ARG A 169 29.15 -11.65 -39.71
C ARG A 169 29.64 -10.88 -40.94
N LYS A 170 29.48 -9.55 -40.95
CA LYS A 170 29.96 -8.70 -42.05
C LYS A 170 31.48 -8.73 -42.17
N GLU A 171 32.19 -8.65 -41.05
CA GLU A 171 33.65 -8.82 -41.00
C GLU A 171 34.07 -10.17 -41.60
N PHE A 172 33.42 -11.26 -41.21
CA PHE A 172 33.69 -12.58 -41.75
C PHE A 172 33.44 -12.66 -43.27
N HIS A 173 32.34 -12.10 -43.77
CA HIS A 173 32.05 -12.09 -45.21
C HIS A 173 33.07 -11.30 -46.04
N ASN A 174 33.65 -10.24 -45.45
CA ASN A 174 34.66 -9.39 -46.10
C ASN A 174 36.08 -9.96 -46.08
N LEU A 175 36.33 -11.10 -45.42
CA LEU A 175 37.62 -11.80 -45.44
C LEU A 175 37.88 -12.49 -46.78
N SER A 176 39.15 -12.73 -47.10
CA SER A 176 39.56 -13.59 -48.23
C SER A 176 39.16 -15.05 -47.98
N ASP A 177 39.09 -15.88 -49.02
CA ASP A 177 38.67 -17.28 -48.88
C ASP A 177 39.66 -18.11 -48.04
N ASP A 178 40.96 -17.82 -48.14
CA ASP A 178 42.01 -18.44 -47.31
C ASP A 178 41.87 -18.03 -45.83
N ASP A 179 41.58 -16.76 -45.55
CA ASP A 179 41.37 -16.25 -44.19
C ASP A 179 40.08 -16.80 -43.56
N LYS A 180 39.03 -17.00 -44.36
CA LYS A 180 37.78 -17.65 -43.93
C LYS A 180 38.05 -19.11 -43.53
N ALA A 181 38.78 -19.85 -44.36
CA ALA A 181 39.14 -21.24 -44.10
C ALA A 181 39.95 -21.36 -42.80
N ALA A 182 40.96 -20.51 -42.60
CA ALA A 182 41.75 -20.49 -41.37
C ALA A 182 40.92 -20.17 -40.12
N ARG A 183 39.96 -19.23 -40.23
CA ARG A 183 39.07 -18.87 -39.11
C ARG A 183 38.07 -19.97 -38.76
N ILE A 184 37.56 -20.71 -39.73
CA ILE A 184 36.70 -21.88 -39.52
C ILE A 184 37.49 -23.00 -38.83
N ILE A 185 38.68 -23.33 -39.32
CA ILE A 185 39.56 -24.36 -38.72
C ILE A 185 39.86 -24.02 -37.26
N LYS A 186 40.25 -22.76 -36.98
CA LYS A 186 40.47 -22.26 -35.62
C LYS A 186 39.22 -22.35 -34.73
N GLY A 187 38.03 -22.07 -35.27
CA GLY A 187 36.77 -22.15 -34.54
C GLY A 187 36.32 -23.58 -34.23
N LEU A 188 36.69 -24.55 -35.07
CA LEU A 188 36.44 -25.97 -34.87
C LEU A 188 37.44 -26.62 -33.90
N GLY A 189 38.48 -25.90 -33.49
CA GLY A 189 39.51 -26.40 -32.57
C GLY A 189 40.43 -27.47 -33.18
N ILE A 190 40.58 -27.47 -34.51
CA ILE A 190 41.42 -28.40 -35.29
C ILE A 190 42.70 -27.69 -35.72
#